data_AF-A0A659S314-F1
#
_entry.id   AF-A0A659S314-F1
#
_cell.length_a   1.000
_cell.length_b   1.000
_cell.length_c   1.000
_cell.angle_alpha   90.00
_cell.angle_beta   90.00
_cell.angle_gamma   90.00
#
_symmetry.space_group_name_H-M   'P 1'
#
loop_
_entity.id
_entity.type
_entity.pdbx_description
1 polymer ?
#
loop_
_entity_poly.entity_id
_entity_poly.type
_entity_poly.pdbx_seq_one_letter_code
_entity_poly.pdbx_strand_id
1 'polypeptide(L)'
;TPALPQPAIEYVIDGDREYRQLEAQLNDANERNDGHAIASIHGKLDAIDAWTVRSRAASLLHGLGFSNAQLERPVSDFSGGWRMRLHLAPAGRCRGAG
;
A
#
# COMPACT_ATOMS: atom_id res chain seq x y z
N THR A 1 18.04 7.61 -4.35
CA THR A 1 16.63 7.32 -4.02
C THR A 1 15.78 7.61 -5.24
N PRO A 2 15.07 6.60 -5.80
CA PRO A 2 14.30 6.76 -7.02
C PRO A 2 13.26 7.86 -6.87
N ALA A 3 13.13 8.70 -7.91
CA ALA A 3 12.09 9.70 -8.04
C ALA A 3 10.94 9.06 -8.82
N LEU A 4 10.02 8.44 -8.10
CA LEU A 4 8.88 7.74 -8.71
C LEU A 4 7.71 8.72 -8.88
N PRO A 5 6.98 8.68 -10.01
CA PRO A 5 5.84 9.56 -10.25
C PRO A 5 4.61 9.20 -9.40
N GLN A 6 4.63 8.04 -8.75
CA GLN A 6 3.54 7.55 -7.92
C GLN A 6 3.38 8.39 -6.63
N PRO A 7 2.15 8.51 -6.09
CA PRO A 7 1.89 9.14 -4.81
C PRO A 7 2.68 8.51 -3.65
N ALA A 8 3.06 9.32 -2.65
CA ALA A 8 3.76 8.83 -1.47
C ALA A 8 2.97 7.75 -0.70
N ILE A 9 1.64 7.86 -0.67
CA ILE A 9 0.77 6.85 -0.04
C ILE A 9 0.79 5.52 -0.79
N GLU A 10 0.73 5.54 -2.12
CA GLU A 10 0.81 4.32 -2.94
C GLU A 10 2.19 3.67 -2.81
N TYR A 11 3.26 4.46 -2.71
CA TYR A 11 4.61 3.94 -2.48
C TYR A 11 4.74 3.15 -1.18
N VAL A 12 4.03 3.57 -0.13
CA VAL A 12 3.99 2.82 1.12
C VAL A 12 3.14 1.56 1.00
N ILE A 13 2.00 1.63 0.32
CA ILE A 13 1.12 0.48 0.07
C ILE A 13 1.83 -0.57 -0.79
N ASP A 14 2.62 -0.16 -1.79
CA ASP A 14 3.47 -1.01 -2.63
C ASP A 14 4.48 -1.83 -1.82
N GLY A 15 4.86 -1.34 -0.63
CA GLY A 15 5.67 -2.10 0.31
C GLY A 15 4.99 -3.39 0.77
N ASP A 16 3.66 -3.40 0.90
CA ASP A 16 2.87 -4.55 1.31
C ASP A 16 2.73 -5.57 0.16
N ARG A 17 3.75 -6.43 0.06
CA ARG A 17 3.83 -7.45 -0.99
C ARG A 17 2.69 -8.45 -0.95
N GLU A 18 2.18 -8.79 0.23
CA GLU A 18 1.08 -9.75 0.35
C GLU A 18 -0.22 -9.14 -0.17
N TYR A 19 -0.52 -7.90 0.22
CA TYR A 19 -1.65 -7.15 -0.32
C TYR A 19 -1.57 -7.04 -1.85
N ARG A 20 -0.41 -6.60 -2.40
CA ARG A 20 -0.23 -6.47 -3.85
C ARG A 20 -0.35 -7.80 -4.59
N GLN A 21 0.14 -8.89 -3.99
CA GLN A 21 0.02 -10.22 -4.57
C GLN A 21 -1.44 -10.71 -4.60
N LEU A 22 -2.23 -10.43 -3.57
CA LEU A 22 -3.66 -10.77 -3.53
C LEU A 22 -4.48 -9.89 -4.48
N GLU A 23 -4.15 -8.60 -4.59
CA GLU A 23 -4.77 -7.66 -5.53
C GLU A 23 -4.55 -8.11 -6.98
N ALA A 24 -3.33 -8.51 -7.34
CA ALA A 24 -3.02 -9.08 -8.65
C ALA A 24 -3.78 -10.39 -8.92
N GLN A 25 -3.81 -11.31 -7.96
CA GLN A 25 -4.58 -12.56 -8.09
C GLN A 25 -6.08 -12.28 -8.28
N LEU A 26 -6.62 -11.29 -7.59
CA LEU A 26 -8.02 -10.90 -7.73
C LEU A 26 -8.31 -10.35 -9.13
N ASN A 27 -7.42 -9.51 -9.66
CA ASN A 27 -7.53 -9.03 -11.04
C ASN A 27 -7.55 -10.20 -12.04
N ASP A 28 -6.58 -11.11 -11.95
CA ASP A 28 -6.49 -12.28 -12.83
C ASP A 28 -7.70 -13.22 -12.71
N ALA A 29 -8.28 -13.33 -11.51
CA ALA A 29 -9.50 -14.10 -11.29
C ALA A 29 -10.73 -13.43 -11.92
N ASN A 30 -10.82 -12.10 -11.85
CA ASN A 30 -11.87 -11.32 -12.52
C ASN A 30 -11.76 -11.42 -14.05
N GLU A 31 -10.56 -11.30 -14.62
CA GLU A 31 -10.33 -11.43 -16.06
C GLU A 31 -10.75 -12.81 -16.60
N ARG A 32 -10.54 -13.86 -15.79
CA ARG A 32 -10.97 -15.23 -16.11
C ARG A 32 -12.43 -15.52 -15.73
N ASN A 33 -13.11 -14.57 -15.10
CA ASN A 33 -14.48 -14.71 -14.57
C ASN A 33 -14.63 -15.94 -13.63
N ASP A 34 -13.60 -16.23 -12.83
CA ASP A 34 -13.56 -17.36 -11.90
C ASP A 34 -14.13 -16.96 -10.54
N GLY A 35 -15.44 -17.15 -10.37
CA GLY A 35 -16.14 -16.78 -9.13
C GLY A 35 -15.63 -17.49 -7.87
N HIS A 36 -15.12 -18.72 -7.99
CA HIS A 36 -14.58 -19.45 -6.84
C HIS A 36 -13.24 -18.87 -6.38
N ALA A 37 -12.35 -18.56 -7.34
CA ALA A 37 -11.09 -17.88 -7.03
C ALA A 37 -11.34 -16.49 -6.43
N ILE A 38 -12.25 -15.71 -7.02
CA ILE A 38 -12.63 -14.38 -6.53
C ILE A 38 -13.08 -14.46 -5.05
N ALA A 39 -14.00 -15.36 -4.72
CA ALA A 39 -14.50 -15.52 -3.35
C ALA A 39 -13.39 -15.94 -2.37
N SER A 40 -12.52 -16.87 -2.78
CA SER A 40 -11.39 -17.31 -1.95
C SER A 40 -10.38 -16.19 -1.69
N ILE A 41 -10.08 -15.38 -2.70
CA ILE A 41 -9.15 -14.25 -2.59
C ILE A 41 -9.74 -13.13 -1.73
N HIS A 42 -11.04 -12.85 -1.86
CA HIS A 42 -11.71 -11.91 -0.96
C HIS A 42 -11.61 -12.31 0.50
N GLY A 43 -11.75 -13.60 0.83
CA GLY A 43 -11.54 -14.08 2.20
C GLY A 43 -10.11 -13.87 2.71
N LYS A 44 -9.10 -14.01 1.84
CA LYS A 44 -7.70 -13.73 2.19
C LYS A 44 -7.44 -12.23 2.40
N LEU A 45 -8.02 -11.39 1.54
CA LEU A 45 -7.94 -9.93 1.68
C LEU A 45 -8.58 -9.46 2.99
N ASP A 46 -9.72 -10.05 3.36
CA ASP A 46 -10.39 -9.78 4.62
C ASP A 46 -9.52 -10.18 5.82
N ALA A 47 -8.88 -11.36 5.75
CA ALA A 47 -8.00 -11.86 6.81
C ALA A 47 -6.75 -11.00 7.07
N ILE A 48 -6.37 -10.11 6.15
CA ILE A 48 -5.25 -9.15 6.33
C ILE A 48 -5.71 -7.70 6.55
N ASP A 49 -7.02 -7.52 6.75
CA ASP A 49 -7.71 -6.22 6.81
C ASP A 49 -7.36 -5.32 5.63
N ALA A 50 -7.31 -5.86 4.41
CA ALA A 50 -6.88 -5.15 3.20
C ALA A 50 -7.62 -3.82 2.99
N TRP A 51 -8.90 -3.76 3.40
CA TRP A 51 -9.75 -2.57 3.31
C TRP A 51 -9.24 -1.37 4.12
N THR A 52 -8.38 -1.62 5.11
CA THR A 52 -7.76 -0.58 5.94
C THR A 52 -6.33 -0.22 5.51
N VAL A 53 -5.81 -0.81 4.43
CA VAL A 53 -4.42 -0.60 3.98
C VAL A 53 -4.10 0.88 3.75
N ARG A 54 -5.02 1.64 3.13
CA ARG A 54 -4.82 3.07 2.86
C ARG A 54 -4.78 3.90 4.13
N SER A 55 -5.69 3.66 5.07
CA SER A 55 -5.70 4.38 6.36
C SER A 55 -4.46 4.05 7.19
N ARG A 56 -4.03 2.78 7.20
CA ARG A 56 -2.79 2.35 7.88
C ARG A 56 -1.55 3.00 7.27
N ALA A 57 -1.46 3.07 5.94
CA ALA A 57 -0.39 3.77 5.24
C ALA A 57 -0.37 5.28 5.54
N ALA A 58 -1.54 5.93 5.56
CA ALA A 58 -1.67 7.33 5.94
C ALA A 58 -1.21 7.58 7.38
N SER A 59 -1.65 6.77 8.35
CA SER A 59 -1.20 6.86 9.75
C SER A 59 0.31 6.69 9.88
N LEU A 60 0.92 5.76 9.15
CA LEU A 60 2.37 5.56 9.11
C LEU A 60 3.09 6.82 8.60
N LEU A 61 2.61 7.39 7.49
CA LEU A 61 3.18 8.60 6.89
C LEU A 61 3.03 9.83 7.78
N HIS A 62 1.91 9.97 8.49
CA HIS A 62 1.74 10.99 9.50
C HIS A 62 2.75 10.84 10.64
N GLY A 63 3.00 9.62 11.11
CA GLY A 63 4.05 9.34 12.09
C GLY A 63 5.46 9.71 11.62
N LEU A 64 5.68 9.81 10.30
CA LEU A 64 6.93 10.24 9.68
C LEU A 64 6.97 11.76 9.36
N GLY A 65 5.89 12.49 9.67
CA GLY A 65 5.76 13.93 9.53
C GLY A 65 5.14 14.41 8.21
N PHE A 66 4.54 13.53 7.40
CA PHE A 66 3.83 13.93 6.19
C PHE A 66 2.44 14.51 6.52
N SER A 67 2.04 15.57 5.82
CA SER A 67 0.67 16.10 5.87
C SER A 67 -0.26 15.38 4.89
N ASN A 68 -1.59 15.50 5.06
CA ASN A 68 -2.58 14.94 4.12
C ASN A 68 -2.32 15.35 2.67
N ALA A 69 -2.02 16.63 2.46
CA ALA A 69 -1.73 17.16 1.12
C ALA A 69 -0.47 16.54 0.50
N GLN A 70 0.47 16.05 1.32
CA GLN A 70 1.69 15.40 0.84
C GLN A 70 1.49 13.91 0.51
N LEU A 71 0.46 13.25 1.06
CA LEU A 71 0.21 11.82 0.80
C LEU A 71 -0.04 11.53 -0.68
N GLU A 72 -0.77 12.42 -1.34
CA GLU A 72 -1.14 12.32 -2.76
C GLU A 72 -0.06 12.89 -3.70
N ARG A 73 1.01 13.50 -3.16
CA ARG A 73 2.08 14.07 -3.99
C ARG A 73 3.01 12.98 -4.52
N PRO A 74 3.50 13.11 -5.76
CA PRO A 74 4.50 12.21 -6.32
C PRO A 74 5.74 12.09 -5.43
N VAL A 75 6.31 10.88 -5.30
CA VAL A 75 7.56 10.66 -4.56
C VAL A 75 8.72 11.50 -5.13
N SER A 76 8.70 11.78 -6.43
CA SER A 76 9.66 12.64 -7.13
C SER A 76 9.69 14.09 -6.62
N ASP A 77 8.60 14.59 -6.05
CA ASP A 77 8.50 15.97 -5.55
C ASP A 77 9.24 16.20 -4.24
N PHE A 78 9.60 15.12 -3.54
CA PHE A 78 10.23 15.22 -2.23
C PHE A 78 11.76 15.32 -2.35
N SER A 79 12.38 16.03 -1.41
CA SER A 79 13.84 16.07 -1.31
C SER A 79 14.40 14.68 -0.95
N GLY A 80 15.71 14.48 -1.18
CA GLY A 80 16.36 13.18 -0.94
C GLY A 80 16.18 12.65 0.49
N GLY A 81 16.21 13.54 1.49
CA GLY A 81 16.00 13.17 2.90
C GLY A 81 14.59 12.69 3.21
N TRP A 82 13.57 13.28 2.57
CA TRP A 82 12.18 12.83 2.69
C TRP A 82 11.95 11.50 1.96
N ARG A 83 12.57 11.32 0.79
CA ARG A 83 12.58 10.02 0.09
C ARG A 83 13.23 8.91 0.93
N MET A 84 14.31 9.20 1.66
CA MET A 84 14.91 8.24 2.58
C MET A 84 13.94 7.83 3.69
N ARG A 85 13.20 8.78 4.29
CA ARG A 85 12.17 8.45 5.30
C ARG A 85 11.07 7.54 4.75
N LEU A 86 10.65 7.74 3.50
CA LEU A 86 9.71 6.83 2.82
C LEU A 86 10.28 5.42 2.66
N HIS A 87 11.55 5.28 2.29
CA HIS A 87 12.19 3.97 2.13
C HIS A 87 12.36 3.21 3.46
N LEU A 88 12.44 3.95 4.56
CA LEU A 88 12.54 3.39 5.91
C LEU A 88 11.17 3.07 6.53
N ALA A 89 10.07 3.44 5.86
CA ALA A 89 8.73 3.06 6.28
C ALA A 89 8.60 1.53 6.12
N PRO A 90 8.44 0.76 7.21
CA PRO A 90 8.40 -0.69 7.11
C PRO A 90 7.09 -1.11 6.45
N ALA A 91 7.20 -1.78 5.31
CA ALA A 91 6.12 -2.45 4.59
C ALA A 91 5.18 -3.25 5.52
N GLY A 92 5.75 -3.97 6.49
CA GLY A 92 4.99 -4.85 7.40
C GLY A 92 4.24 -4.13 8.52
N ARG A 93 4.36 -2.80 8.68
CA ARG A 93 3.64 -2.05 9.72
C ARG A 93 2.22 -1.63 9.32
N CYS A 94 1.85 -1.88 8.08
CA CYS A 94 0.47 -1.77 7.65
C CYS A 94 -0.34 -3.01 8.04
N ARG A 95 0.15 -3.95 8.85
CA ARG A 95 -0.65 -5.09 9.30
C ARG A 95 -1.43 -4.71 10.57
N GLY A 96 -2.74 -4.98 10.57
CA GLY A 96 -3.58 -4.86 11.77
C GLY A 96 -3.02 -5.79 12.84
N ALA A 97 -2.78 -5.25 14.03
CA ALA A 97 -2.55 -6.08 15.20
C ALA A 97 -3.88 -6.77 15.52
N GLY A 98 -4.04 -8.02 15.08
CA GLY A 98 -5.00 -8.97 15.63
C GLY A 98 -4.42 -9.62 16.87
#